data_AF-A0A7V3PU71-F1
#
_entry.id   AF-A0A7V3PU71-F1
#
_cell.length_a   1.000
_cell.length_b   1.000
_cell.length_c   1.000
_cell.angle_alpha   90.00
_cell.angle_beta   90.00
_cell.angle_gamma   90.00
#
_symmetry.space_group_name_H-M   'P 1'
#
loop_
_entity.id
_entity.type
_entity.pdbx_description
1 polymer ?
#
loop_
_entity_poly.entity_id
_entity_poly.type
_entity_poly.pdbx_seq_one_letter_code
_entity_poly.pdbx_strand_id
1 'polypeptide(L)' 'FFAEVVLETGDKLVAVDARPSDSVGLALRMGAPIYVEDEVMDRAGQWLSEEDERRLDDLRNRLRRIEPEDFGSYEV' A
#
# COMPACT_ATOMS: atom_id res chain seq x y z
N PHE A 1 -8.38 1.59 -9.35
CA PHE A 1 -7.17 0.80 -9.66
C PHE A 1 -7.48 -0.67 -9.42
N PHE A 2 -6.84 -1.55 -10.17
CA PHE A 2 -6.90 -3.01 -10.01
C PHE A 2 -5.49 -3.51 -9.64
N ALA A 3 -5.38 -4.72 -9.11
CA ALA A 3 -4.10 -5.34 -8.81
C ALA A 3 -4.21 -6.86 -8.95
N GLU A 4 -3.07 -7.51 -9.14
CA GLU A 4 -2.95 -8.95 -9.02
C GLU A 4 -1.81 -9.29 -8.06
N VAL A 5 -1.94 -10.41 -7.36
CA VAL A 5 -0.85 -11.00 -6.58
C VAL A 5 -0.30 -12.18 -7.37
N VAL A 6 0.99 -12.15 -7.66
CA VAL A 6 1.69 -13.25 -8.31
C VAL A 6 2.29 -14.16 -7.24
N LEU A 7 1.80 -15.39 -7.19
CA LEU A 7 2.24 -16.43 -6.25
C LEU A 7 3.17 -17.41 -6.95
N GLU A 8 4.32 -17.68 -6.35
CA GLU A 8 5.21 -18.76 -6.75
C GLU A 8 4.86 -20.05 -5.99
N THR A 9 4.45 -21.09 -6.72
CA THR A 9 4.12 -22.41 -6.16
C THR A 9 4.94 -23.49 -6.86
N GLY A 10 6.07 -23.86 -6.25
CA GLY A 10 7.07 -24.68 -6.93
C GLY A 10 7.59 -23.94 -8.16
N ASP A 11 7.61 -24.60 -9.31
CA ASP A 11 8.07 -24.01 -10.58
C ASP A 11 6.98 -23.23 -11.35
N LYS A 12 5.88 -22.84 -10.67
CA LYS A 12 4.73 -22.19 -11.30
C LYS A 12 4.47 -20.81 -10.72
N LEU A 13 4.18 -19.86 -11.60
CA LEU A 13 3.62 -18.57 -11.24
C LEU A 13 2.10 -18.58 -11.45
N VAL A 14 1.36 -18.12 -10.44
CA VAL A 14 -0.10 -18.01 -10.48
C VAL A 14 -0.49 -16.56 -10.15
N ALA A 15 -1.15 -15.89 -11.09
CA ALA A 15 -1.70 -14.57 -10.87
C ALA A 15 -3.12 -14.69 -10.28
N VAL A 16 -3.38 -13.93 -9.23
CA VAL A 16 -4.68 -13.88 -8.53
C VAL A 16 -5.17 -12.45 -8.49
N ASP A 17 -6.37 -12.19 -9.03
CA ASP A 17 -7.01 -10.89 -8.92
C ASP A 17 -7.24 -10.51 -7.46
N ALA A 18 -6.81 -9.30 -7.09
CA ALA A 18 -6.83 -8.84 -5.72
C ALA A 18 -7.04 -7.33 -5.66
N ARG A 19 -7.63 -6.84 -4.56
CA ARG A 19 -7.71 -5.39 -4.35
C ARG A 19 -6.29 -4.83 -4.13
N PRO A 20 -6.00 -3.60 -4.58
CA PRO A 20 -4.70 -2.97 -4.35
C PRO A 20 -4.30 -2.90 -2.87
N SER A 21 -5.25 -2.64 -1.96
CA SER A 21 -4.97 -2.56 -0.52
C SER A 21 -4.46 -3.88 0.05
N ASP A 22 -5.08 -4.99 -0.34
CA ASP A 22 -4.71 -6.33 0.12
C ASP A 22 -3.37 -6.75 -0.49
N SER A 23 -3.15 -6.42 -1.76
CA SER A 23 -1.91 -6.72 -2.50
C SER A 23 -0.69 -6.03 -1.87
N VAL A 24 -0.82 -4.74 -1.56
CA VAL A 24 0.25 -3.98 -0.87
C VAL A 24 0.50 -4.54 0.52
N GLY A 25 -0.55 -4.84 1.30
CA GLY A 25 -0.41 -5.41 2.63
C GLY A 25 0.33 -6.76 2.63
N LEU A 26 -0.02 -7.64 1.69
CA LEU A 26 0.66 -8.92 1.52
C LEU A 26 2.11 -8.74 1.09
N ALA A 27 2.38 -7.89 0.09
CA ALA A 27 3.72 -7.64 -0.40
C ALA A 27 4.65 -7.11 0.71
N LEU A 28 4.18 -6.15 1.51
CA LEU A 28 4.93 -5.62 2.66
C LEU A 28 5.21 -6.69 3.72
N ARG A 29 4.23 -7.55 4.02
CA ARG A 29 4.40 -8.63 5.02
C ARG A 29 5.36 -9.70 4.56
N MET A 30 5.42 -9.98 3.26
CA MET A 30 6.27 -11.00 2.67
C MET A 30 7.63 -10.46 2.17
N GLY A 31 7.82 -9.14 2.16
CA GLY A 31 8.98 -8.50 1.54
C GLY A 31 9.02 -8.68 0.02
N ALA A 32 7.87 -8.88 -0.62
CA ALA A 32 7.77 -9.06 -2.07
C ALA A 32 7.89 -7.72 -2.81
N PRO A 33 8.47 -7.70 -4.02
CA PRO A 33 8.53 -6.50 -4.84
C PRO A 33 7.12 -6.06 -5.28
N ILE A 34 6.92 -4.76 -5.42
CA ILE A 34 5.68 -4.15 -5.91
C ILE A 34 5.99 -3.48 -7.25
N TYR A 35 5.21 -3.83 -8.27
CA TYR A 35 5.27 -3.22 -9.59
C TYR A 35 3.98 -2.46 -9.87
N VAL A 36 4.08 -1.41 -10.67
CA VAL A 36 2.95 -0.58 -11.07
C VAL A 36 3.11 -0.30 -12.56
N GLU A 37 2.01 -0.39 -13.31
CA GLU A 37 1.98 -0.02 -14.72
C GLU A 37 2.33 1.46 -14.92
N ASP A 38 3.11 1.76 -15.96
CA ASP A 38 3.57 3.13 -16.24
C ASP A 38 2.39 4.10 -16.40
N GLU A 39 1.30 3.68 -17.07
CA GLU A 39 0.09 4.52 -17.23
C GLU A 39 -0.61 4.86 -15.90
N VAL A 40 -0.43 4.05 -14.87
CA VAL A 40 -0.94 4.35 -13.53
C VAL A 40 -0.06 5.39 -12.87
N MET A 41 1.27 5.25 -13.00
CA MET A 41 2.24 6.23 -12.51
C MET A 41 2.08 7.59 -13.19
N ASP A 42 1.87 7.62 -14.51
CA ASP A 42 1.71 8.88 -15.26
C ASP A 42 0.44 9.63 -14.87
N ARG A 43 -0.66 8.91 -14.59
CA ARG A 43 -1.96 9.51 -14.27
C ARG A 43 -2.13 9.87 -12.79
N ALA A 44 -1.57 9.07 -11.90
CA ALA A 44 -1.86 9.13 -10.47
C ALA A 44 -0.60 9.21 -9.58
N GLY A 45 0.59 9.05 -10.15
CA GLY A 45 1.85 9.28 -9.45
C GLY A 45 1.97 10.73 -9.01
N GLN A 46 2.40 10.92 -7.76
CA GLN A 46 2.60 12.25 -7.19
C GLN A 46 4.01 12.37 -6.65
N TRP A 47 4.66 13.48 -6.99
CA TRP A 47 5.88 13.89 -6.30
C TRP A 47 5.49 14.48 -4.96
N LEU A 48 6.10 13.99 -3.89
CA LEU A 48 5.87 14.52 -2.55
C LEU A 48 6.51 15.90 -2.45
N SER A 49 5.73 16.90 -2.05
CA SER A 49 6.28 18.17 -1.61
C SER A 49 6.85 18.03 -0.19
N GLU A 50 7.69 18.99 0.24
CA GLU A 50 8.13 19.05 1.64
C GLU A 50 6.96 19.11 2.63
N GLU A 51 5.82 19.69 2.23
CA GLU A 51 4.63 19.73 3.07
C GLU A 51 3.98 18.36 3.19
N ASP A 52 3.92 17.60 2.09
CA ASP A 52 3.38 16.23 2.10
C ASP A 52 4.26 15.30 2.94
N GLU A 53 5.57 15.43 2.84
CA GLU A 53 6.51 14.69 3.69
C GLU A 53 6.28 15.00 5.18
N ARG A 54 6.10 16.28 5.53
CA ARG A 54 5.76 16.68 6.92
C ARG A 54 4.43 16.07 7.39
N ARG A 55 3.39 16.07 6.54
CA ARG A 55 2.09 15.44 6.88
C ARG A 55 2.21 13.93 7.05
N LEU A 56 2.99 13.26 6.21
CA LEU A 56 3.24 11.82 6.30
C LEU A 56 3.99 11.44 7.58
N ASP A 57 4.95 12.26 8.01
CA ASP A 57 5.67 12.02 9.28
C ASP A 57 4.74 12.20 10.49
N ASP A 58 3.88 13.23 10.50
CA ASP A 58 2.85 13.38 11.55
C ASP A 58 1.91 12.17 11.59
N LEU A 59 1.38 11.76 10.43
CA LEU A 59 0.52 10.57 10.33
C LEU A 59 1.23 9.32 10.86
N ARG A 60 2.50 9.12 10.49
CA ARG A 60 3.31 7.99 10.96
C ARG A 60 3.48 8.02 12.48
N ASN A 61 3.78 9.18 13.05
CA ASN A 61 3.94 9.34 14.50
C ASN A 61 2.63 9.08 15.25
N ARG A 62 1.50 9.51 14.69
CA ARG A 62 0.16 9.22 15.22
C ARG A 62 -0.17 7.74 15.18
N LEU A 63 0.02 7.07 14.03
CA LEU A 63 -0.22 5.63 13.87
C LEU A 63 0.63 4.76 14.80
N ARG A 64 1.81 5.24 15.24
CA ARG A 64 2.65 4.52 16.23
C ARG A 64 2.15 4.63 17.67
N ARG A 65 1.31 5.62 17.96
CA ARG A 65 0.79 5.92 19.31
C ARG A 65 -0.70 5.63 19.44
N ILE A 66 -1.33 5.12 18.38
CA ILE A 66 -2.76 4.79 18.39
C ILE A 66 -2.97 3.56 19.27
N GLU A 67 -3.89 3.66 20.23
CA GLU A 67 -4.28 2.53 21.05
C GLU A 67 -5.33 1.68 20.31
N PRO A 68 -5.42 0.37 20.58
CA PRO A 68 -6.38 -0.51 19.92
C PRO A 68 -7.84 -0.05 20.00
N GLU A 69 -8.18 0.68 21.07
CA GLU A 69 -9.52 1.20 21.37
C GLU A 69 -9.92 2.36 20.46
N ASP A 70 -8.94 3.04 19.84
CA ASP A 70 -9.14 4.18 18.94
C ASP A 70 -9.28 3.76 17.46
N PHE A 71 -9.19 2.47 17.13
CA PHE A 71 -9.43 2.02 15.75
C PHE A 71 -10.92 2.13 15.39
N GLY A 72 -11.25 3.05 14.48
CA GLY A 72 -12.59 3.20 13.91
C GLY A 72 -13.36 4.46 14.30
N SER A 73 -12.81 5.28 15.20
CA SER A 73 -13.35 6.59 15.60
C SER A 73 -12.94 7.72 14.65
N TYR A 74 -12.97 7.46 13.33
CA TYR A 74 -12.69 8.48 12.32
C TYR A 74 -14.01 9.04 11.80
N GLU A 75 -14.27 10.33 12.07
CA GLU A 75 -15.22 11.09 11.25
C GLU A 75 -14.53 11.48 9.94
N VAL A 76 -15.21 11.20 8.83
CA VAL A 76 -14.79 11.51 7.45
C VAL A 76 -15.16 12.94 7.12
#